data_AF-A0A9D5AA32-F1
#
_entry.id   AF-A0A9D5AA32-F1
#
_cell.length_a   1.000
_cell.length_b   1.000
_cell.length_c   1.000
_cell.angle_alpha   90.00
_cell.angle_beta   90.00
_cell.angle_gamma   90.00
#
_symmetry.space_group_name_H-M   'P 1'
#
loop_
_entity.id
_entity.type
_entity.pdbx_description
1 polymer ?
#
loop_
_entity_poly.entity_id
_entity_poly.type
_entity_poly.pdbx_seq_one_letter_code
_entity_poly.pdbx_strand_id
1 'polypeptide(L)'
;MGNNCGYHIIYSGTVAGAREAFFYDIPSISISYDWAKATSNLHDFTLAAQACIPVISALLADIKNQRYPHKCFLNIDIPSNVANHKGYKLTKQGKSIIKMGWKQIASETEGRKMSSDMTTADVAARSDFNTSSISPESLLFAREVRGAQHDHDDTDHKCLQEGYITVTPLAAISQAEEDCQNYFKNWLQNVSESPSSLAL
;
A
#
# COMPACT_ATOMS: atom_id res chain seq x y z
N MET A 1 -3.70 -5.87 4.30
CA MET A 1 -2.50 -5.35 3.62
C MET A 1 -2.61 -5.72 2.15
N GLY A 2 -2.11 -4.86 1.27
CA GLY A 2 -2.21 -5.02 -0.18
C GLY A 2 -1.50 -3.86 -0.88
N ASN A 3 -1.40 -3.97 -2.20
CA ASN A 3 -0.83 -2.92 -3.03
C ASN A 3 -1.75 -1.70 -3.15
N ASN A 4 -1.14 -0.58 -3.55
CA ASN A 4 -1.77 0.67 -3.91
C ASN A 4 -1.47 0.97 -5.38
N CYS A 5 -1.78 0.06 -6.31
CA CYS A 5 -1.63 0.32 -7.74
C CYS A 5 -2.91 0.86 -8.39
N GLY A 6 -2.76 1.53 -9.53
CA GLY A 6 -3.85 2.03 -10.35
C GLY A 6 -4.74 3.05 -9.61
N TYR A 7 -6.06 2.84 -9.63
CA TYR A 7 -6.98 3.76 -8.94
C TYR A 7 -7.05 3.55 -7.42
N HIS A 8 -6.44 2.49 -6.87
CA HIS A 8 -6.36 2.33 -5.42
C HIS A 8 -5.50 3.42 -4.76
N ILE A 9 -4.56 4.03 -5.50
CA ILE A 9 -3.75 5.20 -5.09
C ILE A 9 -4.61 6.37 -4.59
N ILE A 10 -5.78 6.58 -5.19
CA ILE A 10 -6.63 7.74 -4.90
C ILE A 10 -7.20 7.66 -3.49
N TYR A 11 -7.61 6.47 -3.07
CA TYR A 11 -8.32 6.24 -1.79
C TYR A 11 -7.40 5.71 -0.68
N SER A 12 -6.11 5.57 -0.96
CA SER A 12 -5.14 4.97 -0.04
C SER A 12 -4.72 5.96 1.04
N GLY A 13 -4.88 5.56 2.31
CA GLY A 13 -4.35 6.31 3.45
C GLY A 13 -2.81 6.37 3.46
N THR A 14 -2.13 5.32 2.99
CA THR A 14 -0.65 5.28 2.90
C THR A 14 -0.15 6.32 1.89
N VAL A 15 -0.76 6.35 0.70
CA VAL A 15 -0.43 7.35 -0.33
C VAL A 15 -0.84 8.75 0.13
N ALA A 16 -1.98 8.88 0.79
CA ALA A 16 -2.44 10.17 1.32
C ALA A 16 -1.43 10.78 2.32
N GLY A 17 -0.80 9.97 3.17
CA GLY A 17 0.26 10.45 4.07
C GLY A 17 1.49 11.01 3.33
N ALA A 18 1.95 10.32 2.29
CA ALA A 18 3.05 10.84 1.45
C ALA A 18 2.62 12.09 0.66
N ARG A 19 1.39 12.10 0.16
CA ARG A 19 0.81 13.23 -0.58
C ARG A 19 0.67 14.49 0.29
N GLU A 20 0.33 14.34 1.57
CA GLU A 20 0.27 15.47 2.50
C GLU A 20 1.63 16.15 2.60
N ALA A 21 2.71 15.38 2.83
CA ALA A 21 4.07 15.92 2.85
C ALA A 21 4.45 16.62 1.52
N PHE A 22 4.05 16.03 0.40
CA PHE A 22 4.25 16.63 -0.92
C PHE A 22 3.60 18.02 -1.06
N PHE A 23 2.41 18.25 -0.48
CA PHE A 23 1.78 19.58 -0.51
C PHE A 23 2.54 20.66 0.26
N TYR A 24 3.45 20.28 1.16
CA TYR A 24 4.34 21.19 1.88
C TYR A 24 5.76 21.19 1.31
N ASP A 25 5.92 20.76 0.06
CA ASP A 25 7.21 20.66 -0.64
C ASP A 25 8.23 19.73 0.05
N ILE A 26 7.76 18.80 0.87
CA ILE A 26 8.59 17.82 1.59
C ILE A 26 8.71 16.54 0.73
N PRO A 27 9.94 16.10 0.37
CA PRO A 27 10.15 14.82 -0.29
C PRO A 27 9.54 13.66 0.49
N SER A 28 8.79 12.79 -0.19
CA SER A 28 8.04 11.74 0.48
C SER A 28 7.93 10.47 -0.36
N ILE A 29 7.62 9.38 0.35
CA ILE A 29 7.52 8.04 -0.21
C ILE A 29 6.39 7.28 0.49
N SER A 30 5.51 6.64 -0.28
CA SER A 30 4.58 5.62 0.22
C SER A 30 5.08 4.24 -0.16
N ILE A 31 5.02 3.29 0.77
CA ILE A 31 5.50 1.92 0.57
C ILE A 31 4.38 0.96 0.95
N SER A 32 4.08 0.02 0.06
CA SER A 32 3.01 -0.96 0.24
C SER A 32 3.52 -2.35 -0.12
N TYR A 33 3.09 -3.36 0.64
CA TYR A 33 3.40 -4.76 0.36
C TYR A 33 2.14 -5.49 -0.11
N ASP A 34 2.23 -6.16 -1.26
CA ASP A 34 1.14 -6.92 -1.86
C ASP A 34 0.94 -8.27 -1.14
N TRP A 35 0.45 -8.19 0.10
CA TRP A 35 0.21 -9.36 0.93
C TRP A 35 -0.85 -10.28 0.32
N ALA A 36 -0.46 -11.51 -0.01
CA ALA A 36 -1.35 -12.55 -0.50
C ALA A 36 -1.58 -13.59 0.60
N LYS A 37 -2.81 -13.66 1.14
CA LYS A 37 -3.14 -14.51 2.31
C LYS A 37 -2.74 -15.99 2.17
N ALA A 38 -2.71 -16.52 0.95
CA ALA A 38 -2.39 -17.92 0.70
C ALA A 38 -0.89 -18.23 0.66
N THR A 39 -0.04 -17.22 0.41
CA THR A 39 1.39 -17.42 0.11
C THR A 39 2.33 -16.57 0.95
N SER A 40 1.87 -15.41 1.42
CA SER A 40 2.66 -14.50 2.24
C SER A 40 2.77 -14.99 3.68
N ASN A 41 3.91 -14.70 4.31
CA ASN A 41 4.22 -15.01 5.70
C ASN A 41 4.88 -13.80 6.40
N LEU A 42 5.00 -13.85 7.72
CA LEU A 42 5.51 -12.70 8.50
C LEU A 42 6.95 -12.31 8.17
N HIS A 43 7.80 -13.25 7.75
CA HIS A 43 9.17 -12.96 7.36
C HIS A 43 9.25 -12.09 6.10
N ASP A 44 8.22 -12.14 5.25
CA ASP A 44 8.17 -11.34 4.03
C ASP A 44 8.14 -9.83 4.32
N PHE A 45 7.67 -9.40 5.50
CA PHE A 45 7.78 -8.00 5.91
C PHE A 45 9.23 -7.56 6.12
N THR A 46 10.07 -8.44 6.68
CA THR A 46 11.50 -8.17 6.82
C THR A 46 12.17 -8.07 5.45
N LEU A 47 11.85 -9.00 4.55
CA LEU A 47 12.36 -8.96 3.17
C LEU A 47 11.87 -7.72 2.41
N ALA A 48 10.61 -7.34 2.57
CA ALA A 48 10.02 -6.14 1.98
C ALA A 48 10.73 -4.87 2.47
N ALA A 49 11.01 -4.78 3.78
CA ALA A 49 11.77 -3.67 4.33
C ALA A 49 13.20 -3.62 3.78
N GLN A 50 13.89 -4.76 3.71
CA GLN A 50 15.23 -4.86 3.13
C GLN A 50 15.26 -4.43 1.65
N ALA A 51 14.25 -4.84 0.88
CA ALA A 51 14.10 -4.46 -0.51
C ALA A 51 13.81 -2.97 -0.71
N CYS A 52 13.43 -2.21 0.33
CA CYS A 52 13.25 -0.77 0.24
C CYS A 52 14.52 0.03 0.55
N ILE A 53 15.52 -0.57 1.20
CA ILE A 53 16.73 0.12 1.66
C ILE A 53 17.47 0.82 0.50
N PRO A 54 17.68 0.20 -0.68
CA PRO A 54 18.43 0.85 -1.77
C PRO A 54 17.71 2.11 -2.29
N VAL A 55 16.39 2.02 -2.46
CA VAL A 55 15.55 3.15 -2.89
C VAL A 55 15.60 4.29 -1.86
N ILE A 56 15.38 3.98 -0.59
CA ILE A 56 15.39 5.00 0.48
C ILE A 56 16.77 5.66 0.58
N SER A 57 17.85 4.86 0.52
CA SER A 57 19.22 5.37 0.63
C SER A 57 19.57 6.31 -0.52
N ALA A 58 19.22 5.94 -1.75
CA ALA A 58 19.46 6.78 -2.93
C ALA A 58 18.60 8.06 -2.92
N LEU A 59 17.36 7.98 -2.44
CA LEU A 59 16.49 9.14 -2.27
C LEU A 59 17.08 10.12 -1.24
N LEU A 60 17.52 9.62 -0.08
CA LEU A 60 18.18 10.43 0.95
C LEU A 60 19.46 11.09 0.45
N ALA A 61 20.27 10.37 -0.35
CA ALA A 61 21.46 10.93 -0.97
C ALA A 61 21.12 12.09 -1.91
N ASP A 62 20.08 11.96 -2.73
CA ASP A 62 19.65 13.01 -3.66
C ASP A 62 19.03 14.21 -2.96
N ILE A 63 18.25 13.99 -1.89
CA ILE A 63 17.73 15.06 -1.03
C ILE A 63 18.87 15.84 -0.40
N LYS A 64 19.85 15.15 0.20
CA LYS A 64 21.03 15.79 0.82
C LYS A 64 21.82 16.64 -0.17
N ASN A 65 21.89 16.20 -1.42
CA ASN A 65 22.59 16.90 -2.50
C ASN A 65 21.70 17.92 -3.24
N GLN A 66 20.47 18.17 -2.77
CA GLN A 66 19.52 19.11 -3.39
C GLN A 66 19.21 18.79 -4.87
N ARG A 67 19.20 17.50 -5.22
CA ARG A 67 18.92 16.99 -6.59
C ARG A 67 17.50 16.44 -6.75
N TYR A 68 16.76 16.25 -5.65
CA TYR A 68 15.42 15.68 -5.67
C TYR A 68 14.39 16.64 -6.29
N PRO A 69 13.54 16.20 -7.23
CA PRO A 69 12.50 17.04 -7.82
C PRO A 69 11.33 17.25 -6.84
N HIS A 70 11.03 18.51 -6.51
CA HIS A 70 9.95 18.86 -5.57
C HIS A 70 8.53 18.73 -6.17
N LYS A 71 8.38 18.43 -7.45
CA LYS A 71 7.08 18.36 -8.15
C LYS A 71 6.40 16.99 -8.11
N CYS A 72 6.98 16.04 -7.39
CA CYS A 72 6.43 14.68 -7.29
C CYS A 72 6.88 13.99 -6.00
N PHE A 73 6.20 12.90 -5.68
CA PHE A 73 6.59 11.94 -4.65
C PHE A 73 6.56 10.51 -5.21
N LEU A 74 7.11 9.54 -4.47
CA LEU A 74 7.17 8.15 -4.92
C LEU A 74 6.12 7.28 -4.24
N ASN A 75 5.41 6.46 -5.03
CA ASN A 75 4.69 5.30 -4.53
C ASN A 75 5.42 4.01 -4.92
N ILE A 76 5.66 3.15 -3.93
CA ILE A 76 6.35 1.88 -4.09
C ILE A 76 5.43 0.75 -3.69
N ASP A 77 5.29 -0.23 -4.59
CA ASP A 77 4.61 -1.48 -4.33
C ASP A 77 5.58 -2.66 -4.47
N ILE A 78 5.57 -3.53 -3.46
CA ILE A 78 6.45 -4.68 -3.35
C ILE A 78 5.61 -5.94 -3.64
N PRO A 79 6.06 -6.82 -4.55
CA PRO A 79 5.29 -7.99 -4.94
C PRO A 79 5.21 -9.01 -3.81
N SER A 80 4.16 -9.82 -3.79
CA SER A 80 3.92 -10.85 -2.76
C SER A 80 5.13 -11.78 -2.54
N ASN A 81 5.79 -12.23 -3.60
CA ASN A 81 7.02 -13.02 -3.55
C ASN A 81 8.26 -12.11 -3.55
N VAL A 82 8.51 -11.46 -2.41
CA VAL A 82 9.62 -10.50 -2.28
C VAL A 82 10.97 -11.17 -2.50
N ALA A 83 11.17 -12.39 -1.99
CA ALA A 83 12.46 -13.10 -2.07
C ALA A 83 12.95 -13.32 -3.51
N ASN A 84 12.02 -13.41 -4.47
CA ASN A 84 12.31 -13.68 -5.87
C ASN A 84 11.87 -12.51 -6.78
N HIS A 85 11.88 -11.28 -6.25
CA HIS A 85 11.54 -10.11 -7.05
C HIS A 85 12.53 -9.93 -8.23
N LYS A 86 12.04 -9.42 -9.35
CA LYS A 86 12.82 -9.24 -10.59
C LYS A 86 13.66 -7.95 -10.62
N GLY A 87 13.87 -7.34 -9.46
CA GLY A 87 14.44 -5.98 -9.34
C GLY A 87 13.37 -4.89 -9.27
N TYR A 88 13.78 -3.66 -9.57
CA TYR A 88 12.94 -2.47 -9.54
C TYR A 88 12.55 -2.05 -10.95
N LYS A 89 11.32 -1.56 -11.12
CA LYS A 89 10.83 -1.05 -12.41
C LYS A 89 10.17 0.30 -12.22
N LEU A 90 10.60 1.30 -12.98
CA LEU A 90 9.91 2.58 -13.06
C LEU A 90 8.57 2.36 -13.78
N THR A 91 7.48 2.84 -13.21
CA THR A 91 6.14 2.64 -13.75
C THR A 91 5.31 3.92 -13.71
N LYS A 92 4.21 3.92 -14.46
CA LYS A 92 3.16 4.93 -14.39
C LYS A 92 1.95 4.38 -13.65
N GLN A 93 1.19 5.26 -13.00
CA GLN A 93 -0.10 4.91 -12.42
C GLN A 93 -1.02 4.35 -13.51
N GLY A 94 -1.47 3.11 -13.32
CA GLY A 94 -2.49 2.48 -14.14
C GLY A 94 -3.91 2.90 -13.78
N LYS A 95 -4.89 2.14 -14.28
CA LYS A 95 -6.32 2.30 -14.02
C LYS A 95 -6.92 1.04 -13.39
N SER A 96 -6.09 0.08 -12.99
CA SER A 96 -6.53 -1.14 -12.31
C SER A 96 -7.34 -0.79 -11.07
N ILE A 97 -8.46 -1.48 -10.87
CA ILE A 97 -9.29 -1.31 -9.68
C ILE A 97 -10.10 -2.57 -9.39
N ILE A 98 -10.14 -2.97 -8.13
CA ILE A 98 -11.10 -3.94 -7.62
C ILE A 98 -12.38 -3.20 -7.22
N LYS A 99 -13.48 -3.51 -7.89
CA LYS A 99 -14.79 -2.93 -7.60
C LYS A 99 -15.40 -3.66 -6.41
N MET A 100 -15.47 -2.97 -5.29
CA MET A 100 -16.10 -3.47 -4.07
C MET A 100 -17.59 -3.13 -4.06
N GLY A 101 -18.39 -4.04 -3.51
CA GLY A 101 -19.79 -3.84 -3.17
C GLY A 101 -20.06 -4.18 -1.71
N TRP A 102 -21.29 -3.96 -1.31
CA TRP A 102 -21.78 -4.27 0.03
C TRP A 102 -23.00 -5.17 -0.09
N LYS A 103 -23.01 -6.23 0.72
CA LYS A 103 -24.14 -7.12 0.88
C LYS A 103 -24.58 -7.07 2.33
N GLN A 104 -25.86 -6.79 2.56
CA GLN A 104 -26.43 -6.85 3.90
C GLN A 104 -26.35 -8.30 4.41
N ILE A 105 -25.90 -8.47 5.65
CA ILE A 105 -25.86 -9.74 6.36
C ILE A 105 -26.79 -9.67 7.57
N ALA A 106 -27.33 -10.82 7.96
CA ALA A 106 -28.15 -10.91 9.16
C ALA A 106 -27.32 -10.56 10.41
N SER A 107 -27.94 -9.88 11.37
CA SER A 107 -27.37 -9.70 12.71
C SER A 107 -27.32 -11.06 13.39
N GLU A 108 -26.18 -11.75 13.31
CA GLU A 108 -25.95 -12.98 14.08
C GLU A 108 -25.82 -12.59 15.55
N THR A 109 -26.95 -12.61 16.26
CA THR A 109 -26.98 -12.67 17.73
C THR A 109 -26.58 -14.09 18.13
N GLU A 110 -25.29 -14.42 18.01
CA GLU A 110 -24.54 -15.45 18.76
C GLU A 110 -23.22 -15.78 18.05
N GLY A 111 -22.10 -15.40 18.66
CA GLY A 111 -20.95 -16.29 18.75
C GLY A 111 -19.99 -16.41 17.57
N ARG A 112 -19.67 -15.33 16.84
CA ARG A 112 -18.36 -15.27 16.15
C ARG A 112 -17.38 -14.51 17.03
N LYS A 113 -16.57 -15.25 17.79
CA LYS A 113 -15.41 -14.74 18.54
C LYS A 113 -14.60 -13.82 17.63
N MET A 114 -14.70 -12.51 17.89
CA MET A 114 -13.70 -11.55 17.49
C MET A 114 -12.40 -11.99 18.18
N SER A 115 -11.47 -12.58 17.44
CA SER A 115 -10.12 -12.84 17.95
C SER A 115 -9.41 -11.49 18.00
N SER A 116 -9.59 -10.80 19.11
CA SER A 116 -8.72 -9.72 19.57
C SER A 116 -7.90 -10.28 20.72
N ASP A 117 -6.67 -10.70 20.43
CA ASP A 117 -5.68 -10.93 21.48
C ASP A 117 -5.31 -9.59 22.10
N MET A 118 -5.87 -9.32 23.28
CA MET A 118 -5.27 -8.50 24.34
C MET A 118 -6.01 -8.81 25.65
N THR A 119 -5.30 -9.45 26.56
CA THR A 119 -5.70 -9.89 27.90
C THR A 119 -6.04 -8.74 28.85
N THR A 120 -7.06 -8.92 29.70
CA THR A 120 -6.95 -8.89 31.19
C THR A 120 -8.30 -9.20 31.86
N ALA A 121 -8.22 -9.59 33.13
CA ALA A 121 -9.13 -10.42 33.91
C ALA A 121 -10.45 -9.79 34.41
N ASP A 122 -11.42 -10.69 34.64
CA ASP A 122 -12.47 -10.76 35.68
C ASP A 122 -13.11 -9.48 36.27
N VAL A 123 -14.45 -9.42 36.26
CA VAL A 123 -15.33 -9.51 37.47
C VAL A 123 -16.79 -9.73 37.02
N ALA A 124 -17.48 -10.67 37.67
CA ALA A 124 -18.90 -10.98 37.48
C ALA A 124 -19.82 -10.08 38.34
N ALA A 125 -20.99 -9.67 37.80
CA ALA A 125 -22.28 -9.67 38.53
C ALA A 125 -23.48 -9.18 37.68
N ARG A 126 -24.45 -10.10 37.55
CA ARG A 126 -25.93 -9.99 37.69
C ARG A 126 -26.80 -9.06 36.82
N SER A 127 -27.95 -9.66 36.52
CA SER A 127 -29.15 -9.25 35.79
C SER A 127 -29.85 -8.02 36.34
N ASP A 128 -30.55 -7.29 35.47
CA ASP A 128 -32.00 -7.05 35.60
C ASP A 128 -32.62 -6.52 34.30
N PHE A 129 -33.86 -6.92 34.07
CA PHE A 129 -34.71 -6.58 32.92
C PHE A 129 -34.98 -5.07 32.81
N ASN A 130 -34.94 -4.53 31.59
CA ASN A 130 -35.83 -3.43 31.21
C ASN A 130 -36.07 -3.41 29.70
N THR A 131 -37.33 -3.63 29.32
CA THR A 131 -37.92 -3.28 28.03
C THR A 131 -37.80 -1.77 27.83
N SER A 132 -36.98 -1.35 26.86
CA SER A 132 -37.05 0.00 26.30
C SER A 132 -36.61 0.00 24.84
N SER A 133 -37.47 0.59 24.00
CA SER A 133 -37.24 1.07 22.64
C SER A 133 -36.66 0.07 21.63
N ILE A 134 -37.45 -0.26 20.61
CA ILE A 134 -36.96 -0.76 19.32
C ILE A 134 -35.93 0.27 18.83
N SER A 135 -34.64 -0.01 19.05
CA SER A 135 -33.56 0.69 18.35
C SER A 135 -33.64 0.28 16.88
N PRO A 136 -33.35 1.16 15.92
CA PRO A 136 -33.28 0.75 14.52
C PRO A 136 -32.32 -0.43 14.44
N GLU A 137 -32.83 -1.58 13.98
CA GLU A 137 -32.08 -2.83 13.85
C GLU A 137 -30.73 -2.51 13.22
N SER A 138 -29.65 -2.82 13.93
CA SER A 138 -28.31 -2.58 13.44
C SER A 138 -28.10 -3.37 12.15
N LEU A 139 -28.08 -2.66 11.03
CA LEU A 139 -27.83 -3.27 9.73
C LEU A 139 -26.34 -3.60 9.61
N LEU A 140 -26.02 -4.88 9.45
CA LEU A 140 -24.66 -5.34 9.19
C LEU A 140 -24.45 -5.51 7.69
N PHE A 141 -23.27 -5.12 7.21
CA PHE A 141 -22.88 -5.28 5.83
C PHE A 141 -21.53 -5.97 5.74
N ALA A 142 -21.45 -6.99 4.88
CA ALA A 142 -20.19 -7.59 4.46
C ALA A 142 -19.75 -6.98 3.13
N ARG A 143 -18.44 -6.75 3.00
CA ARG A 143 -17.83 -6.32 1.73
C ARG A 143 -17.71 -7.52 0.80
N GLU A 144 -18.07 -7.34 -0.46
CA GLU A 144 -17.93 -8.34 -1.52
C GLU A 144 -17.18 -7.75 -2.72
N VAL A 145 -16.43 -8.58 -3.44
CA VAL A 145 -15.83 -8.19 -4.72
C VAL A 145 -16.89 -8.36 -5.81
N ARG A 146 -17.21 -7.28 -6.52
CA ARG A 146 -18.17 -7.28 -7.63
C ARG A 146 -17.51 -7.37 -9.00
N GLY A 147 -16.22 -7.10 -9.08
CA GLY A 147 -15.45 -7.23 -10.30
C GLY A 147 -14.06 -6.64 -10.16
N ALA A 148 -13.26 -6.78 -11.22
CA ALA A 148 -11.95 -6.18 -11.33
C ALA A 148 -11.77 -5.59 -12.72
N GLN A 149 -11.10 -4.44 -12.79
CA GLN A 149 -10.57 -3.89 -14.01
C GLN A 149 -9.05 -4.00 -13.95
N HIS A 150 -8.46 -4.50 -15.03
CA HIS A 150 -7.02 -4.67 -15.15
C HIS A 150 -6.47 -3.74 -16.24
N ASP A 151 -5.19 -3.40 -16.10
CA ASP A 151 -4.47 -2.63 -17.11
C ASP A 151 -3.87 -3.53 -18.19
N HIS A 152 -3.63 -2.95 -19.37
CA HIS A 152 -3.07 -3.66 -20.53
C HIS A 152 -1.57 -3.34 -20.78
N ASP A 153 -1.07 -2.21 -20.26
CA ASP A 153 0.27 -1.64 -20.53
C ASP A 153 1.26 -1.80 -19.36
N ASP A 154 2.52 -1.34 -19.54
CA ASP A 154 3.57 -1.15 -18.52
C ASP A 154 3.16 -0.16 -17.41
N THR A 155 2.19 -0.58 -16.62
CA THR A 155 1.61 0.12 -15.48
C THR A 155 2.10 -0.52 -14.18
N ASP A 156 2.00 0.23 -13.09
CA ASP A 156 2.29 -0.23 -11.73
C ASP A 156 1.70 -1.62 -11.45
N HIS A 157 0.38 -1.80 -11.58
CA HIS A 157 -0.26 -3.07 -11.24
C HIS A 157 0.27 -4.24 -12.10
N LYS A 158 0.43 -4.04 -13.41
CA LYS A 158 0.92 -5.11 -14.29
C LYS A 158 2.36 -5.51 -13.94
N CYS A 159 3.24 -4.54 -13.74
CA CYS A 159 4.63 -4.79 -13.39
C CYS A 159 4.77 -5.47 -12.02
N LEU A 160 3.91 -5.10 -11.07
CA LEU A 160 3.83 -5.76 -9.77
C LEU A 160 3.44 -7.24 -9.90
N GLN A 161 2.42 -7.55 -10.71
CA GLN A 161 2.01 -8.92 -11.00
C GLN A 161 3.10 -9.71 -11.74
N GLU A 162 3.92 -9.04 -12.56
CA GLU A 162 5.09 -9.64 -13.20
C GLU A 162 6.23 -9.92 -12.21
N GLY A 163 6.15 -9.45 -10.96
CA GLY A 163 7.14 -9.70 -9.91
C GLY A 163 8.20 -8.60 -9.76
N TYR A 164 7.97 -7.41 -10.31
CA TYR A 164 8.85 -6.26 -10.06
C TYR A 164 8.42 -5.49 -8.82
N ILE A 165 9.39 -4.89 -8.12
CA ILE A 165 9.11 -3.79 -7.19
C ILE A 165 8.85 -2.55 -8.03
N THR A 166 7.67 -1.96 -7.90
CA THR A 166 7.30 -0.82 -8.73
C THR A 166 7.75 0.47 -8.08
N VAL A 167 8.26 1.40 -8.89
CA VAL A 167 8.58 2.76 -8.48
C VAL A 167 7.73 3.69 -9.34
N THR A 168 6.73 4.31 -8.73
CA THR A 168 5.73 5.12 -9.44
C THR A 168 5.80 6.57 -8.97
N PRO A 169 6.36 7.48 -9.78
CA PRO A 169 6.30 8.91 -9.49
C PRO A 169 4.87 9.42 -9.63
N LEU A 170 4.38 10.14 -8.62
CA LEU A 170 3.05 10.72 -8.54
C LEU A 170 3.12 12.23 -8.30
N ALA A 171 2.16 12.96 -8.85
CA ALA A 171 1.86 14.34 -8.47
C ALA A 171 0.67 14.36 -7.49
N ALA A 172 0.15 15.54 -7.17
CA ALA A 172 -0.98 15.76 -6.25
C ALA A 172 -2.12 14.74 -6.45
N ILE A 173 -2.73 14.76 -7.64
CA ILE A 173 -3.90 13.94 -7.99
C ILE A 173 -3.79 13.34 -9.41
N SER A 174 -2.63 13.48 -10.03
CA SER A 174 -2.34 13.05 -11.41
C SER A 174 -1.04 12.26 -11.46
N GLN A 175 -0.74 11.72 -12.64
CA GLN A 175 0.59 11.22 -12.93
C GLN A 175 1.61 12.36 -12.77
N ALA A 176 2.84 12.02 -12.38
CA ALA A 176 3.93 12.99 -12.34
C ALA A 176 4.24 13.53 -13.74
N GLU A 177 4.70 14.78 -13.78
CA GLU A 177 5.17 15.45 -14.99
C GLU A 177 6.33 14.69 -15.65
N GLU A 178 6.55 14.93 -16.95
CA GLU A 178 7.55 14.22 -17.75
C GLU A 178 8.99 14.44 -17.24
N ASP A 179 9.28 15.63 -16.69
CA ASP A 179 10.57 15.95 -16.07
C ASP A 179 10.86 15.05 -14.86
N CYS A 180 9.87 14.84 -13.99
CA CYS A 180 9.93 13.91 -12.87
C CYS A 180 10.13 12.46 -13.32
N GLN A 181 9.39 12.03 -14.35
CA GLN A 181 9.53 10.68 -14.91
C GLN A 181 10.94 10.44 -15.47
N ASN A 182 11.47 11.41 -16.23
CA ASN A 182 12.80 11.35 -16.80
C ASN A 182 13.90 11.37 -15.74
N TYR A 183 13.74 12.19 -14.69
CA TYR A 183 14.63 12.18 -13.53
C TYR A 183 14.68 10.79 -12.89
N PHE A 184 13.52 10.21 -12.55
CA PHE A 184 13.48 8.91 -11.87
C PHE A 184 13.91 7.74 -12.74
N LYS A 185 13.78 7.86 -14.07
CA LYS A 185 14.31 6.88 -15.02
C LYS A 185 15.82 6.76 -14.91
N ASN A 186 16.53 7.89 -14.92
CA ASN A 186 17.99 7.90 -14.79
C ASN A 186 18.42 7.55 -13.36
N TRP A 187 17.69 8.05 -12.36
CA TRP A 187 17.95 7.77 -10.95
C TRP A 187 17.85 6.26 -10.65
N LEU A 188 16.81 5.57 -11.14
CA LEU A 188 16.59 4.15 -10.84
C LEU A 188 17.67 3.22 -11.44
N GLN A 189 18.28 3.62 -12.56
CA GLN A 189 19.43 2.92 -13.13
C GLN A 189 20.59 2.89 -12.12
N ASN A 190 20.89 4.03 -11.48
CA ASN A 190 21.95 4.13 -10.47
C ASN A 190 21.63 3.36 -9.17
N VAL A 191 20.34 3.24 -8.81
CA VAL A 191 19.91 2.43 -7.67
C VAL A 191 20.15 0.95 -7.92
N SER A 192 19.89 0.49 -9.15
CA SER A 192 20.03 -0.92 -9.54
C SER A 192 21.50 -1.34 -9.69
N GLU A 193 22.39 -0.40 -9.98
CA GLU A 193 23.83 -0.62 -10.13
C GLU A 193 24.63 -0.54 -8.81
N SER A 194 24.03 -0.01 -7.74
CA SER A 194 24.68 0.04 -6.42
C SER A 194 24.70 -1.35 -5.78
N PRO A 195 25.88 -2.00 -5.65
CA PRO A 195 25.95 -3.27 -4.94
C PRO A 195 25.56 -3.02 -3.49
N SER A 196 24.90 -4.01 -2.88
CA SER A 196 24.71 -4.13 -1.44
C SER A 196 26.04 -3.96 -0.69
N SER A 197 26.39 -2.71 -0.39
CA SER A 197 27.52 -2.32 0.44
C SER A 197 26.98 -1.56 1.64
N LEU A 198 26.16 -2.25 2.42
CA LEU A 198 25.91 -1.90 3.82
C LEU A 198 25.88 -3.22 4.59
N ALA A 199 27.05 -3.85 4.69
CA ALA A 199 27.39 -4.61 5.88
C ALA A 199 27.65 -3.58 6.99
N LEU A 200 26.71 -3.51 7.93
CA LEU A 200 26.94 -3.01 9.29
C LEU A 200 26.51 -4.12 10.24
#